data_AF-A0A4R4EP85-F1
#
_entry.id   AF-A0A4R4EP85-F1
#
_cell.length_a   1.000
_cell.length_b   1.000
_cell.length_c   1.000
_cell.angle_alpha   90.00
_cell.angle_beta   90.00
_cell.angle_gamma   90.00
#
_symmetry.space_group_name_H-M   'P 1'
#
loop_
_entity.id
_entity.type
_entity.pdbx_description
1 polymer ?
#
loop_
_entity_poly.entity_id
_entity_poly.type
_entity_poly.pdbx_seq_one_letter_code
_entity_poly.pdbx_strand_id
1 'polypeptide(L)' 'MSSSAASAGYVTFLFGVFCAYWAQTTSRNPWLWFFFGWILAPVAGLVLLWKNANDRPMPRNLDERGRDDLLAVRKDVP' A
#
# COMPACT_ATOMS: atom_id res chain seq x y z
N MET A 1 -8.98 16.07 6.83
CA MET A 1 -8.88 14.61 6.61
C MET A 1 -7.53 14.05 7.08
N SER A 2 -7.08 14.37 8.30
CA SER A 2 -5.71 14.05 8.75
C SER A 2 -5.65 13.11 9.97
N SER A 3 -6.73 13.01 10.73
CA SER A 3 -6.76 12.27 12.01
C SER A 3 -6.69 10.75 11.83
N SER A 4 -7.24 10.22 10.74
CA SER A 4 -7.37 8.77 10.51
C SER A 4 -6.04 8.09 10.17
N ALA A 5 -5.18 8.77 9.42
CA ALA A 5 -3.85 8.26 9.09
C ALA A 5 -2.93 8.27 10.33
N ALA A 6 -3.02 9.33 11.15
CA ALA A 6 -2.30 9.41 12.42
C ALA A 6 -2.73 8.30 13.39
N SER A 7 -4.04 8.02 13.51
CA SER A 7 -4.53 6.91 14.34
C SER A 7 -4.09 5.56 13.81
N ALA A 8 -4.08 5.34 12.50
CA ALA A 8 -3.64 4.08 11.90
C ALA A 8 -2.14 3.83 12.15
N GLY A 9 -1.30 4.84 11.95
CA GLY A 9 0.14 4.74 12.23
C GLY A 9 0.43 4.46 13.71
N TYR A 10 -0.31 5.10 14.62
CA TYR A 10 -0.21 4.86 16.05
C TYR A 10 -0.61 3.41 16.43
N VAL A 11 -1.68 2.88 15.85
CA VAL A 11 -2.10 1.49 16.07
C VAL A 11 -1.05 0.49 15.58
N THR A 12 -0.49 0.69 14.39
CA THR A 12 0.57 -0.18 13.86
C THR A 12 1.83 -0.14 14.71
N PHE A 13 2.21 1.05 15.20
CA PHE A 13 3.33 1.20 16.13
C PHE A 13 3.08 0.44 17.45
N LEU A 14 1.92 0.65 18.08
CA LEU A 14 1.55 -0.06 19.32
C LEU A 14 1.49 -1.58 19.12
N PHE A 15 1.02 -2.06 17.97
CA PHE A 15 1.01 -3.48 17.65
C PHE A 15 2.43 -4.06 17.52
N GLY A 16 3.37 -3.32 16.92
CA GLY A 16 4.78 -3.68 16.91
C GLY A 16 5.38 -3.78 18.32
N VAL A 17 5.07 -2.81 19.19
CA VAL A 17 5.49 -2.81 20.60
C VAL A 17 4.91 -4.02 21.36
N PHE A 18 3.64 -4.34 21.14
CA PHE A 18 3.00 -5.54 21.71
C PHE A 18 3.70 -6.83 21.25
N CYS A 19 4.01 -6.96 19.95
CA CYS A 19 4.75 -8.09 19.42
C CYS A 19 6.15 -8.24 20.06
N ALA A 20 6.84 -7.12 20.26
CA ALA A 20 8.14 -7.09 20.92
C ALA A 20 8.05 -7.55 22.39
N TYR A 21 7.03 -7.07 23.11
CA TYR A 21 6.75 -7.47 24.48
C TYR A 21 6.43 -8.96 24.60
N TRP A 22 5.60 -9.49 23.71
CA TRP A 22 5.31 -10.93 23.67
C TRP A 22 6.56 -11.77 23.38
N ALA A 23 7.44 -11.28 22.49
CA ALA A 23 8.71 -11.94 22.21
C ALA A 23 9.66 -11.93 23.42
N GLN A 24 9.67 -10.84 24.19
CA GLN A 24 10.40 -10.78 25.47
C GLN A 24 9.89 -11.82 26.46
N THR A 25 8.56 -11.95 26.62
CA THR A 25 7.98 -12.96 27.54
C THR A 25 8.24 -14.41 27.10
N THR A 26 8.59 -14.61 25.82
CA THR A 26 8.86 -15.94 25.23
C THR A 26 10.37 -16.23 25.13
N SER A 27 11.23 -15.40 25.74
CA SER A 27 12.70 -15.48 25.62
C SER A 27 13.19 -15.50 24.15
N ARG A 28 12.54 -14.74 23.27
CA ARG A 28 12.93 -14.57 21.86
C ARG A 28 13.47 -13.16 21.61
N ASN A 29 14.14 -12.96 20.47
CA ASN A 29 14.70 -11.66 20.10
C ASN A 29 13.58 -10.60 19.93
N PRO A 30 13.51 -9.58 20.81
CA PRO A 30 12.43 -8.59 20.80
C PRO A 30 12.48 -7.68 19.58
N TRP A 31 13.69 -7.33 19.13
CA TRP A 31 13.90 -6.44 18.00
C TRP A 31 13.42 -7.06 16.70
N LEU A 32 13.68 -8.35 16.51
CA LEU A 32 13.20 -9.09 15.34
C LEU A 32 11.67 -9.07 15.28
N TRP A 33 11.00 -9.32 16.40
CA TRP A 33 9.54 -9.36 16.46
C TRP A 33 8.89 -7.97 16.40
N PHE A 34 9.55 -6.92 16.90
CA PHE A 34 9.13 -5.54 16.69
C PHE A 34 9.05 -5.19 15.20
N PHE A 35 10.16 -5.38 14.46
CA PHE A 35 10.21 -5.11 13.03
C PHE A 35 9.27 -6.02 12.24
N PHE A 36 9.10 -7.27 12.66
CA PHE A 36 8.14 -8.18 12.05
C PHE A 36 6.69 -7.65 12.14
N GLY A 37 6.27 -7.17 13.31
CA GLY A 37 4.96 -6.54 13.48
C GLY A 37 4.78 -5.26 12.66
N TRP A 38 5.87 -4.53 12.42
CA TRP A 38 5.85 -3.27 11.67
C TRP A 38 5.87 -3.47 10.14
N ILE A 39 6.59 -4.49 9.65
CA ILE A 39 6.68 -4.85 8.22
C ILE A 39 5.37 -5.42 7.68
N LEU A 40 4.54 -6.03 8.53
CA LEU A 40 3.29 -6.64 8.10
C LEU A 40 2.33 -5.63 7.45
N ALA A 41 2.28 -4.40 7.96
CA ALA A 41 1.40 -3.34 7.45
C ALA A 41 1.74 -2.88 6.02
N PRO A 42 2.99 -2.49 5.68
CA PRO A 42 3.35 -2.15 4.30
C PRO A 42 3.24 -3.35 3.35
N VAL A 43 3.54 -4.58 3.81
CA VAL A 43 3.35 -5.79 3.00
C VAL A 43 1.87 -6.00 2.66
N ALA A 44 0.97 -5.88 3.65
CA ALA A 44 -0.47 -5.95 3.40
C ALA A 44 -0.95 -4.85 2.45
N GLY A 45 -0.42 -3.63 2.58
CA GLY A 45 -0.69 -2.53 1.66
C GLY A 45 -0.26 -2.84 0.22
N LEU A 46 0.95 -3.37 0.02
CA LEU A 46 1.47 -3.80 -1.28
C LEU A 46 0.63 -4.91 -1.90
N VAL A 47 0.29 -5.94 -1.13
CA VAL A 47 -0.54 -7.06 -1.59
C VAL A 47 -1.94 -6.57 -1.99
N LEU A 48 -2.53 -5.67 -1.20
CA LEU A 48 -3.81 -5.06 -1.53
C LEU A 48 -3.74 -4.25 -2.83
N LEU A 49 -2.68 -3.46 -3.01
CA LEU A 49 -2.46 -2.69 -4.24
C LEU A 49 -2.30 -3.61 -5.45
N TRP A 50 -1.49 -4.66 -5.31
CA TRP A 50 -1.25 -5.66 -6.33
C TRP A 50 -2.55 -6.39 -6.72
N LYS A 51 -3.32 -6.83 -5.73
CA LYS A 51 -4.60 -7.49 -5.97
C LYS A 51 -5.61 -6.55 -6.65
N ASN A 52 -5.70 -5.30 -6.20
CA ASN A 52 -6.57 -4.30 -6.81
C ASN A 52 -6.15 -3.98 -8.27
N ALA A 53 -4.85 -3.96 -8.57
CA ALA A 53 -4.34 -3.80 -9.93
C ALA A 53 -4.66 -5.01 -10.83
N ASN A 54 -4.69 -6.21 -10.26
CA ASN A 54 -5.01 -7.44 -10.99
C ASN A 54 -6.53 -7.61 -11.21
N ASP A 55 -7.34 -7.21 -10.24
CA ASP A 55 -8.82 -7.25 -10.30
C ASP A 55 -9.39 -6.14 -11.20
N ARG A 56 -8.67 -5.02 -11.32
CA ARG A 56 -8.98 -3.92 -12.25
C ARG A 56 -7.86 -3.79 -13.28
N PRO A 57 -7.72 -4.76 -14.20
CA PRO A 57 -6.73 -4.65 -15.25
C PRO A 57 -6.99 -3.36 -16.01
N MET A 58 -5.95 -2.54 -16.17
CA MET A 58 -6.02 -1.34 -17.00
C MET A 58 -6.57 -1.76 -18.37
N PRO A 59 -7.71 -1.22 -18.83
CA PRO A 59 -8.23 -1.61 -20.12
C PRO A 59 -7.17 -1.29 -21.18
N ARG A 60 -6.71 -2.32 -21.89
CA ARG A 60 -5.65 -2.24 -22.90
C ARG A 60 -5.95 -1.24 -24.02
N ASN A 61 -7.19 -0.78 -24.14
CA ASN A 61 -7.61 0.25 -25.10
C ASN A 61 -7.45 1.70 -24.61
N LEU A 62 -6.97 1.95 -23.39
CA LEU A 62 -6.69 3.33 -22.93
C LEU A 62 -5.46 3.92 -23.62
N ASP A 63 -4.50 3.10 -24.03
CA ASP A 63 -3.38 3.54 -24.87
C ASP A 63 -3.86 3.88 -26.29
N GLU A 64 -4.81 3.12 -26.85
CA GLU A 64 -5.38 3.42 -28.17
C GLU A 64 -6.33 4.63 -28.10
N ARG A 65 -7.32 4.64 -27.19
CA ARG A 65 -8.21 5.80 -27.00
C ARG A 65 -7.47 7.06 -26.63
N GLY A 66 -6.49 6.98 -25.71
CA GLY A 66 -5.72 8.14 -25.29
C GLY A 66 -4.87 8.70 -26.42
N ARG A 67 -4.25 7.84 -27.23
CA ARG A 67 -3.48 8.28 -28.40
C ARG A 67 -4.40 8.85 -29.49
N ASP A 68 -5.55 8.25 -29.73
CA ASP A 68 -6.52 8.72 -30.72
C ASP A 68 -7.16 10.06 -30.29
N ASP A 69 -7.44 10.27 -29.00
CA ASP A 69 -7.89 11.57 -28.46
C ASP A 69 -6.82 12.64 -28.62
N LEU A 70 -5.56 12.33 -28.32
CA LEU A 70 -4.44 13.27 -28.50
C LEU A 70 -4.23 13.61 -29.98
N LEU A 71 -4.43 12.65 -30.87
CA LEU A 71 -4.37 12.86 -32.31
C LEU A 71 -5.58 13.65 -32.82
N ALA A 72 -6.77 13.44 -32.26
CA ALA A 72 -7.97 14.23 -32.56
C ALA A 72 -7.78 15.70 -32.14
N VAL A 73 -7.31 15.95 -30.92
CA VAL A 73 -6.98 17.31 -30.46
C VAL A 73 -5.94 17.96 -31.38
N ARG A 74 -4.89 17.24 -31.80
CA ARG A 74 -3.90 17.77 -32.75
C ARG A 74 -4.49 18.01 -34.14
N LYS A 75 -5.48 17.21 -34.56
CA LYS A 75 -6.14 17.32 -35.87
C LYS A 75 -7.02 18.57 -35.97
N ASP A 76 -7.52 19.04 -34.84
CA ASP A 76 -8.48 20.14 -34.73
C ASP A 76 -7.83 21.52 -34.47
N VAL A 77 -6.50 21.56 -34.28
CA VAL A 77 -5.74 22.81 -34.23
C VAL A 77 -5.37 23.23 -35.67
N PRO A 78 -5.78 24.44 -36.11
CA PRO A 78 -5.54 24.94 -37.47
C PRO A 78 -4.06 25.19 -37.79
#